data_AF-F7NDB0-F1
#
_entry.id   AF-F7NDB0-F1
#
_cell.length_a   1.000
_cell.length_b   1.000
_cell.length_c   1.000
_cell.angle_alpha   90.00
_cell.angle_beta   90.00
_cell.angle_gamma   90.00
#
_symmetry.space_group_name_H-M   'P 1'
#
loop_
_entity.id
_entity.type
_entity.pdbx_description
1 polymer ?
#
loop_
_entity_poly.entity_id
_entity_poly.type
_entity_poly.pdbx_seq_one_letter_code
_entity_poly.pdbx_strand_id
1 'polypeptide(L)' 'MVKLSVFNMKNFLQTVNECSGAVNLLHPDGKKENINKQYSLQNELLQKHREHKGCLRLSLDIQAYKDYMRIVYFTLGDC' A
#
# COMPACT_ATOMS: atom_id res chain seq x y z
N MET A 1 -9.62 -5.41 5.83
CA MET A 1 -9.46 -5.18 4.37
C MET A 1 -9.86 -3.75 4.04
N VAL A 2 -8.99 -2.99 3.39
CA VAL A 2 -9.28 -1.65 2.85
C VAL A 2 -8.92 -1.60 1.38
N LYS A 3 -9.73 -0.93 0.57
CA LYS A 3 -9.45 -0.69 -0.85
C LYS A 3 -9.19 0.79 -1.04
N LEU A 4 -8.08 1.13 -1.68
CA LEU A 4 -7.68 2.51 -1.91
C LEU A 4 -7.04 2.68 -3.28
N SER A 5 -7.12 3.90 -3.81
CA SER A 5 -6.42 4.31 -5.03
C SER A 5 -5.18 5.10 -4.59
N VAL A 6 -3.99 4.66 -5.00
CA VAL A 6 -2.73 5.35 -4.73
C VAL A 6 -2.37 6.17 -5.96
N PHE A 7 -2.18 7.48 -5.79
CA PHE A 7 -1.71 8.40 -6.84
C PHE A 7 -0.24 8.76 -6.65
N ASN A 8 0.23 8.82 -5.39
CA ASN A 8 1.64 8.98 -5.08
C ASN A 8 2.23 7.72 -4.45
N MET A 9 2.64 6.78 -5.30
CA MET A 9 3.23 5.52 -4.85
C MET A 9 4.49 5.69 -3.99
N LYS A 10 5.31 6.72 -4.22
CA LYS A 10 6.53 6.93 -3.42
C LYS A 10 6.19 7.29 -1.97
N ASN A 11 5.29 8.25 -1.79
CA ASN A 11 4.87 8.67 -0.45
C ASN A 11 4.09 7.54 0.24
N PHE A 12 3.23 6.84 -0.48
CA PHE A 12 2.53 5.66 0.04
C PHE A 12 3.51 4.61 0.59
N LEU A 13 4.53 4.24 -0.19
CA LEU A 13 5.54 3.26 0.24
C LEU A 13 6.38 3.76 1.43
N GLN A 14 6.64 5.07 1.51
CA GLN A 14 7.26 5.67 2.69
C GLN A 14 6.37 5.50 3.93
N THR A 15 5.08 5.79 3.84
CA THR A 15 4.11 5.58 4.94
C THR A 15 4.02 4.10 5.34
N VAL A 16 4.04 3.19 4.37
CA VAL A 16 4.07 1.74 4.61
C VAL A 16 5.33 1.34 5.40
N ASN A 17 6.48 1.93 5.12
CA ASN A 17 7.74 1.66 5.83
C ASN A 17 7.76 2.21 7.26
N GLU A 18 6.92 3.20 7.57
CA GLU A 18 6.73 3.73 8.93
C GLU A 18 5.76 2.87 9.77
N CYS A 19 5.05 1.93 9.15
CA CYS A 19 4.14 1.04 9.86
C CYS A 19 4.93 0.08 10.76
N SER A 20 4.35 -0.22 11.92
CA SER A 20 4.95 -1.12 12.92
C SER A 20 4.72 -2.60 12.60
N GLY A 21 3.55 -2.93 12.05
CA GLY A 21 3.13 -4.28 11.73
C GLY A 21 3.13 -4.57 10.23
N ALA A 22 2.74 -5.80 9.88
CA ALA A 22 2.60 -6.19 8.49
C ALA A 22 1.50 -5.37 7.79
N VAL A 23 1.82 -4.90 6.58
CA VAL A 23 0.88 -4.29 5.65
C VAL A 23 0.83 -5.24 4.47
N ASN A 24 -0.22 -6.04 4.36
CA ASN A 24 -0.30 -7.07 3.32
C ASN A 24 -1.09 -6.55 2.13
N LEU A 25 -0.56 -6.72 0.92
CA LEU A 25 -1.38 -6.74 -0.29
C LEU A 25 -2.31 -7.94 -0.23
N LEU A 26 -3.59 -7.72 -0.50
CA LEU A 26 -4.59 -8.77 -0.63
C LEU A 26 -4.93 -8.95 -2.10
N HIS A 27 -4.58 -10.10 -2.64
CA HIS A 27 -4.88 -10.48 -4.02
C HIS A 27 -6.31 -11.05 -4.14
N PRO A 28 -6.91 -11.07 -5.35
CA PRO A 28 -8.25 -11.62 -5.57
C PRO A 28 -8.38 -13.10 -5.22
N ASP A 29 -7.29 -13.86 -5.30
CA ASP A 29 -7.21 -15.28 -4.92
C ASP A 29 -7.10 -15.50 -3.39
N GLY A 30 -7.06 -14.42 -2.61
CA GLY A 30 -6.90 -14.45 -1.15
C GLY A 30 -5.45 -14.50 -0.68
N LYS A 31 -4.47 -14.55 -1.58
CA LYS A 31 -3.05 -14.51 -1.23
C LYS A 31 -2.72 -13.18 -0.55
N LYS A 32 -1.87 -13.24 0.48
CA LYS A 32 -1.38 -12.08 1.23
C LYS A 32 0.13 -11.96 1.07
N GLU A 33 0.59 -10.77 0.70
CA GLU A 33 2.03 -10.47 0.57
C GLU A 33 2.36 -9.21 1.35
N ASN A 34 3.21 -9.32 2.37
CA ASN A 34 3.62 -8.18 3.18
C ASN A 34 4.50 -7.23 2.34
N ILE A 35 4.12 -5.96 2.28
CA ILE A 35 4.88 -4.91 1.60
C ILE A 35 5.69 -4.03 2.55
N ASN A 36 5.50 -4.14 3.88
CA ASN A 36 6.28 -3.35 4.83
C ASN A 36 7.76 -3.71 4.77
N LYS A 37 8.61 -2.75 4.38
CA LYS A 37 10.07 -2.89 4.20
C LYS A 37 10.51 -3.99 3.24
N GLN A 38 9.61 -4.46 2.36
CA GLN A 38 9.92 -5.46 1.33
C GLN A 38 10.25 -4.77 0.00
N TYR A 39 11.46 -4.22 -0.10
CA TYR A 39 11.83 -3.31 -1.19
C TYR A 39 11.70 -3.89 -2.60
N SER A 40 11.93 -5.20 -2.79
CA SER A 40 11.73 -5.85 -4.09
C SER A 40 10.27 -5.74 -4.55
N LEU A 41 9.33 -6.09 -3.67
CA LEU A 41 7.89 -6.00 -3.94
C LEU A 41 7.43 -4.55 -4.08
N GLN A 42 8.01 -3.64 -3.30
CA GLN A 42 7.75 -2.20 -3.43
C GLN A 42 8.20 -1.65 -4.79
N ASN A 43 9.34 -2.10 -5.32
CA ASN A 43 9.81 -1.72 -6.65
C ASN A 43 8.87 -2.22 -7.75
N GLU A 44 8.37 -3.44 -7.64
CA GLU A 44 7.36 -3.97 -8.56
C GLU A 44 6.06 -3.14 -8.53
N LEU A 45 5.59 -2.74 -7.35
CA LEU A 45 4.43 -1.84 -7.21
C LEU A 45 4.67 -0.48 -7.85
N LEU A 46 5.87 0.08 -7.67
CA LEU A 46 6.24 1.35 -8.28
C LEU A 46 6.27 1.27 -9.80
N GLN A 47 6.73 0.14 -10.36
CA GLN A 47 6.68 -0.10 -11.79
C GLN A 47 5.23 -0.22 -12.29
N LYS A 48 4.41 -1.06 -11.66
CA LYS A 48 2.98 -1.21 -12.02
C LYS A 48 2.23 0.12 -11.95
N HIS A 49 2.52 0.94 -10.95
CA HIS A 49 1.94 2.28 -10.84
C HIS A 49 2.27 3.18 -12.04
N ARG A 50 3.50 3.12 -12.56
CA ARG A 50 3.90 3.88 -13.77
C ARG A 50 3.19 3.36 -15.02
N GLU A 51 3.06 2.04 -15.15
CA GLU A 51 2.35 1.40 -16.26
C GLU A 51 0.86 1.76 -16.26
N HIS A 52 0.25 1.92 -15.08
CA HIS A 52 -1.15 2.31 -14.89
C HIS A 52 -1.36 3.85 -14.85
N LYS A 53 -0.54 4.62 -15.59
CA LYS A 53 -0.65 6.08 -15.73
C LYS A 53 -0.62 6.86 -14.41
N GLY A 54 0.08 6.34 -13.40
CA GLY A 54 0.22 7.03 -12.11
C GLY A 54 -0.96 6.87 -11.16
N CYS A 55 -1.79 5.84 -11.33
CA CYS A 55 -2.82 5.48 -10.37
C CYS A 55 -2.89 3.95 -10.23
N LEU A 56 -2.75 3.43 -9.00
CA LEU A 56 -2.86 2.00 -8.75
C LEU A 56 -3.87 1.72 -7.64
N ARG A 57 -4.89 0.91 -7.95
CA ARG A 57 -5.89 0.48 -6.97
C ARG A 57 -5.38 -0.76 -6.23
N LEU A 58 -5.27 -0.66 -4.91
CA LEU A 58 -4.75 -1.72 -4.04
C LEU A 58 -5.82 -2.15 -3.04
N SER A 59 -5.79 -3.44 -2.68
CA SER A 59 -6.52 -3.98 -1.53
C SER A 59 -5.50 -4.36 -0.47
N LEU A 60 -5.67 -3.86 0.75
CA LEU A 60 -4.74 -4.09 1.85
C LEU A 60 -5.40 -4.80 3.02
N ASP A 61 -4.63 -5.66 3.66
CA ASP A 61 -4.93 -6.28 4.94
C ASP A 61 -3.90 -5.82 5.99
N ILE A 62 -4.36 -4.95 6.89
CA ILE A 62 -3.55 -4.31 7.94
C ILE A 62 -4.14 -4.71 9.28
N GLN A 63 -3.35 -5.39 10.11
CA GLN A 63 -3.83 -5.92 11.39
C GLN A 63 -3.77 -4.88 12.51
N ALA A 64 -2.75 -4.01 12.50
CA ALA A 64 -2.58 -2.99 13.52
C ALA A 64 -3.44 -1.76 13.23
N TYR A 65 -4.35 -1.43 14.16
CA TYR A 65 -5.26 -0.28 14.01
C TYR A 65 -4.52 1.06 13.80
N LYS A 66 -3.38 1.25 14.47
CA LYS A 66 -2.55 2.46 14.30
C LYS A 66 -2.00 2.58 12.88
N ASP A 67 -1.52 1.48 12.31
CA ASP A 67 -0.98 1.44 10.95
C ASP A 67 -2.10 1.59 9.92
N TYR A 68 -3.27 0.99 10.17
CA TYR A 68 -4.48 1.19 9.37
C TYR A 68 -4.83 2.68 9.28
N MET A 69 -4.92 3.35 10.43
CA MET A 69 -5.25 4.77 10.46
C MET A 69 -4.20 5.62 9.74
N ARG A 70 -2.91 5.31 9.90
CA ARG A 70 -1.83 6.00 9.18
C ARG A 70 -2.01 5.96 7.67
N ILE A 71 -2.32 4.78 7.13
CA ILE A 71 -2.55 4.57 5.69
C ILE A 71 -3.82 5.28 5.22
N VAL A 72 -4.91 5.23 6.00
CA VAL A 72 -6.15 5.94 5.66
C VAL A 72 -5.93 7.46 5.65
N TYR A 73 -5.24 8.02 6.64
CA TYR A 73 -4.93 9.45 6.68
C TYR A 73 -4.06 9.89 5.50
N PHE A 74 -3.09 9.05 5.07
CA PHE A 74 -2.37 9.29 3.82
C PHE A 74 -3.33 9.44 2.64
N THR A 75 -4.27 8.51 2.46
CA THR A 75 -5.19 8.55 1.32
C THR A 75 -6.13 9.75 1.29
N LEU A 76 -6.46 10.34 2.45
CA LEU A 76 -7.26 11.56 2.51
C LEU A 76 -6.50 12.80 2.01
N GLY A 77 -5.16 12.77 2.08
CA GLY A 77 -4.29 13.83 1.55
C GLY A 77 -3.71 13.54 0.15
N ASP A 78 -3.86 12.32 -0.37
CA ASP A 78 -3.36 11.87 -1.68
C ASP A 78 -4.38 12.09 -2.82
N CYS A 79 -5.40 12.92 -2.58
CA CYS A 79 -6.52 13.17 -3.50
C CYS A 79 -6.33 14.45 -4.32
#